data_AF-A0A1D9PZE1-F1
#
_entry.id   AF-A0A1D9PZE1-F1
#
_cell.length_a   1.000
_cell.length_b   1.000
_cell.length_c   1.000
_cell.angle_alpha   90.00
_cell.angle_beta   90.00
_cell.angle_gamma   90.00
#
_symmetry.space_group_name_H-M   'P 1'
#
loop_
_entity.id
_entity.type
_entity.pdbx_description
1 polymer ?
#
loop_
_entity_poly.entity_id
_entity_poly.type
_entity_poly.pdbx_seq_one_letter_code
_entity_poly.pdbx_strand_id
1 'polypeptide(L)'
;MSVIRTSKSVASRQNIYFRTKEKGVIMSFKCNRCFEKNLECRVLPNAIRCDECIRSISNSDCNVYGYTVGNWARVAREEARLEAEEEAAAKLEQEAFARRMRIRRQQKVLR
;
A
#
# COMPACT_ATOMS: atom_id res chain seq x y z
N MET A 1 -10.53 19.26 2.05
CA MET A 1 -11.24 19.06 0.78
C MET A 1 -11.29 17.57 0.46
N SER A 2 -12.40 16.91 0.77
CA SER A 2 -12.58 15.48 0.52
C SER A 2 -12.84 15.25 -0.98
N VAL A 3 -11.87 14.68 -1.69
CA VAL A 3 -12.01 14.39 -3.12
C VAL A 3 -12.92 13.17 -3.25
N ILE A 4 -14.19 13.40 -3.59
CA ILE A 4 -15.15 12.33 -3.87
C ILE A 4 -14.63 11.55 -5.09
N ARG A 5 -14.07 10.36 -4.86
CA ARG A 5 -13.67 9.43 -5.93
C ARG A 5 -14.94 8.76 -6.48
N THR A 6 -15.63 9.41 -7.41
CA THR A 6 -16.68 8.76 -8.17
C THR A 6 -16.05 7.66 -9.04
N SER A 7 -16.52 6.42 -8.87
CA SER A 7 -16.07 5.30 -9.68
C SER A 7 -16.56 5.49 -11.12
N LYS A 8 -15.64 5.82 -12.04
CA LYS A 8 -15.97 5.89 -13.47
C LYS A 8 -16.48 4.53 -13.95
N SER A 9 -17.58 4.54 -14.72
CA SER A 9 -18.16 3.36 -15.35
C SER A 9 -17.12 2.65 -16.23
N VAL A 10 -17.32 1.34 -16.46
CA VAL A 10 -16.42 0.53 -17.30
C VAL A 10 -16.24 1.16 -18.70
N ALA A 11 -17.34 1.62 -19.31
CA ALA A 11 -17.32 2.31 -20.60
C ALA A 11 -16.45 3.58 -20.59
N SER A 12 -16.52 4.38 -19.52
CA SER A 12 -15.67 5.57 -19.36
C SER A 12 -14.19 5.22 -19.26
N ARG A 13 -13.84 4.14 -18.54
CA ARG A 13 -12.46 3.65 -18.45
C ARG A 13 -11.94 3.16 -19.81
N GLN A 14 -12.78 2.44 -20.56
CA GLN A 14 -12.45 1.96 -21.91
C GLN A 14 -12.16 3.12 -22.87
N ASN A 15 -13.00 4.16 -22.85
CA ASN A 15 -12.81 5.35 -23.67
C ASN A 15 -11.48 6.07 -23.35
N ILE A 16 -11.19 6.27 -22.06
CA ILE A 16 -9.92 6.88 -21.62
C ILE A 16 -8.73 6.02 -22.05
N TYR A 17 -8.82 4.70 -21.94
CA TYR A 17 -7.79 3.78 -22.38
C TYR A 17 -7.48 3.94 -23.88
N PHE A 18 -8.50 3.89 -24.75
CA PHE A 18 -8.32 4.08 -26.19
C PHE A 18 -7.70 5.44 -26.51
N ARG A 19 -8.21 6.52 -25.91
CA ARG A 19 -7.64 7.86 -26.07
C ARG A 19 -6.17 7.94 -25.64
N THR A 20 -5.79 7.21 -24.59
CA THR A 20 -4.41 7.18 -24.09
C THR A 20 -3.49 6.37 -25.00
N LYS A 21 -3.98 5.32 -25.66
CA LYS A 21 -3.18 4.61 -26.67
C LYS A 21 -2.88 5.48 -27.89
N GLU A 22 -3.84 6.30 -28.32
CA GLU A 22 -3.66 7.19 -29.48
C GLU A 22 -2.83 8.45 -29.15
N LYS A 23 -3.09 9.09 -28.00
CA LYS A 23 -2.57 10.44 -27.69
C LYS A 23 -1.70 10.50 -26.43
N GLY A 24 -1.53 9.38 -25.73
CA GLY A 24 -0.76 9.32 -24.51
C GLY A 24 0.74 9.32 -24.76
N VAL A 25 1.47 9.96 -23.86
CA VAL A 25 2.93 9.97 -23.86
C VAL A 25 3.42 8.71 -23.17
N ILE A 26 4.39 8.04 -23.78
CA ILE A 26 5.09 6.90 -23.17
C ILE A 26 6.02 7.47 -22.10
N MET A 27 5.87 7.01 -20.87
CA MET A 27 6.74 7.42 -19.79
C MET A 27 8.08 6.68 -19.89
N SER A 28 9.18 7.40 -19.67
CA SER A 28 10.52 6.81 -19.55
C SER A 28 10.62 5.87 -18.35
N PHE A 29 9.92 6.19 -17.26
CA PHE A 29 9.81 5.36 -16.06
C PHE A 29 8.41 4.75 -15.96
N LYS A 30 8.35 3.43 -15.76
CA LYS A 30 7.10 2.69 -15.59
C LYS A 30 6.65 2.74 -14.13
N CYS A 31 5.35 2.87 -13.88
CA CYS A 31 4.80 2.58 -12.54
C CYS A 31 5.03 1.11 -12.17
N ASN A 32 5.01 0.77 -10.87
CA ASN A 32 5.35 -0.57 -10.38
C ASN A 32 4.60 -1.68 -11.13
N ARG A 33 3.28 -1.52 -11.29
CA ARG A 33 2.47 -2.49 -12.03
C ARG A 33 2.91 -2.65 -13.49
N CYS A 34 3.17 -1.54 -14.19
CA CYS A 34 3.60 -1.61 -15.58
C CYS A 34 5.01 -2.18 -15.70
N PHE A 35 5.87 -1.91 -14.71
CA PHE A 35 7.19 -2.50 -14.63
C PHE A 35 7.12 -4.02 -14.43
N GLU A 36 6.43 -4.47 -13.37
CA GLU A 36 6.26 -5.90 -13.04
C GLU A 36 5.65 -6.72 -14.17
N LYS A 37 4.66 -6.14 -14.87
CA LYS A 37 3.96 -6.81 -15.97
C LYS A 37 4.58 -6.55 -17.34
N ASN A 38 5.72 -5.87 -17.38
CA ASN A 38 6.39 -5.41 -18.59
C ASN A 38 5.44 -4.72 -19.60
N LEU A 39 4.50 -3.92 -19.11
CA LEU A 39 3.58 -3.15 -19.93
C LEU A 39 4.20 -1.81 -20.32
N GLU A 40 3.70 -1.24 -21.42
CA GLU A 40 4.03 0.13 -21.78
C GLU A 40 3.20 1.10 -20.94
N CYS A 41 3.86 2.02 -20.24
CA CYS A 41 3.19 2.94 -19.34
C CYS A 41 2.87 4.25 -20.08
N ARG A 42 1.60 4.45 -20.46
CA ARG A 42 1.17 5.66 -21.16
C ARG A 42 0.27 6.53 -20.29
N VAL A 43 0.45 7.84 -20.37
CA VAL A 43 -0.37 8.83 -19.65
C VAL A 43 -0.83 9.93 -20.60
N LEU A 44 -2.08 10.35 -20.44
CA LEU A 44 -2.58 11.57 -21.05
C LEU A 44 -2.10 12.80 -20.26
N PRO A 45 -2.02 13.98 -20.90
CA PRO A 45 -1.83 15.25 -20.19
C PRO A 45 -2.86 15.41 -19.07
N ASN A 46 -2.41 15.85 -17.90
CA ASN A 46 -3.23 16.03 -16.67
C ASN A 46 -3.83 14.75 -16.07
N ALA A 47 -3.53 13.56 -16.62
CA ALA A 47 -3.92 12.32 -15.98
C ALA A 47 -2.99 11.99 -14.81
N ILE A 48 -3.57 11.63 -13.67
CA ILE A 48 -2.83 11.21 -12.46
C ILE A 48 -2.46 9.71 -12.45
N ARG A 49 -2.92 8.94 -13.45
CA ARG A 49 -2.70 7.49 -13.56
C ARG A 49 -2.45 7.12 -15.02
N CYS A 50 -1.65 6.06 -15.25
CA CYS A 50 -1.48 5.49 -16.58
C CYS A 50 -2.71 4.70 -17.06
N ASP A 51 -2.77 4.49 -18.37
CA ASP A 51 -3.81 3.72 -19.06
C ASP A 51 -4.05 2.32 -18.46
N GLU A 52 -2.99 1.57 -18.19
CA GLU A 52 -3.10 0.21 -17.64
C GLU A 52 -3.66 0.20 -16.20
N CYS A 53 -3.34 1.22 -15.40
CA CYS A 53 -3.88 1.39 -14.05
C CYS A 53 -5.29 2.00 -14.03
N ILE A 54 -5.68 2.75 -15.07
CA ILE A 54 -7.06 3.22 -15.25
C ILE A 54 -7.96 2.06 -15.69
N ARG A 55 -7.45 1.21 -16.59
CA ARG A 55 -8.14 0.02 -17.09
C ARG A 55 -8.37 -1.01 -15.99
N SER A 56 -7.47 -1.10 -15.02
CA SER A 56 -7.59 -2.11 -13.99
C SER A 56 -8.78 -1.92 -13.06
N ILE A 57 -9.47 -3.04 -12.77
CA ILE A 57 -10.55 -3.09 -11.77
C ILE A 57 -9.99 -2.87 -10.37
N SER A 58 -8.76 -3.34 -10.12
CA SER A 58 -8.04 -3.08 -8.88
C SER A 58 -7.83 -1.58 -8.72
N ASN A 59 -8.26 -1.02 -7.59
CA ASN A 59 -7.89 0.33 -7.12
C ASN A 59 -6.40 0.41 -6.72
N SER A 60 -5.53 -0.34 -7.40
CA SER A 60 -4.09 -0.29 -7.19
C SER A 60 -3.60 1.13 -7.47
N ASP A 61 -2.95 1.73 -6.48
CA ASP A 61 -2.39 3.07 -6.59
C ASP A 61 -1.34 3.09 -7.71
N CYS A 62 -1.57 3.92 -8.73
CA CYS A 62 -0.60 4.10 -9.80
C CYS A 62 0.45 5.08 -9.31
N ASN A 63 1.69 4.62 -9.15
CA ASN A 63 2.82 5.45 -8.74
C ASN A 63 3.63 5.97 -9.94
N VAL A 64 3.00 6.21 -11.09
CA VAL A 64 3.69 6.70 -12.31
C VAL A 64 4.38 8.06 -12.08
N TYR A 65 3.86 8.86 -11.14
CA TYR A 65 4.49 10.12 -10.67
C TYR A 65 5.06 9.99 -9.24
N GLY A 66 5.34 8.78 -8.79
CA GLY A 66 5.75 8.49 -7.42
C GLY A 66 4.60 8.46 -6.41
N TYR A 67 4.95 8.26 -5.15
CA TYR A 67 4.00 8.27 -4.03
C TYR A 67 3.81 9.69 -3.49
N THR A 68 2.58 10.04 -3.16
CA THR A 68 2.25 11.36 -2.61
C THR A 68 2.70 11.48 -1.15
N VAL A 69 2.80 12.71 -0.64
CA VAL A 69 3.02 12.97 0.79
C VAL A 69 1.97 12.26 1.66
N GLY A 70 0.71 12.21 1.20
CA GLY A 70 -0.36 11.50 1.91
C GLY A 70 -0.13 9.99 2.01
N ASN A 71 0.48 9.38 0.99
CA ASN A 71 0.84 7.96 1.02
C ASN A 71 1.94 7.71 2.07
N TRP A 72 2.99 8.53 2.11
CA TRP A 72 4.05 8.42 3.11
C TRP A 72 3.55 8.67 4.53
N ALA A 73 2.68 9.67 4.72
CA ALA A 73 2.07 9.91 6.02
C ALA A 73 1.21 8.72 6.50
N ARG A 74 0.58 7.98 5.58
CA ARG A 74 -0.14 6.75 5.93
C ARG A 74 0.81 5.65 6.38
N VAL A 75 1.93 5.47 5.67
CA VAL A 75 2.97 4.48 6.05
C VAL A 75 3.53 4.79 7.43
N ALA A 76 3.94 6.04 7.69
CA ALA A 76 4.52 6.43 8.98
C ALA A 76 3.56 6.21 10.17
N ARG A 77 2.25 6.45 9.97
CA ARG A 77 1.25 6.15 11.02
C ARG A 77 1.12 4.65 11.28
N GLU A 78 1.17 3.85 10.23
CA GLU A 78 1.06 2.41 10.37
C GLU A 78 2.31 1.81 11.02
N GLU A 79 3.50 2.30 10.66
CA GLU A 79 4.77 1.93 11.31
C GLU A 79 4.72 2.24 12.81
N ALA A 80 4.32 3.46 13.20
CA ALA A 80 4.18 3.83 14.61
C ALA A 80 3.14 2.97 15.35
N ARG A 81 2.04 2.59 14.68
CA ARG A 81 1.02 1.69 15.25
C ARG A 81 1.60 0.30 15.51
N LEU A 82 2.36 -0.24 14.55
CA LEU A 82 2.97 -1.57 14.64
C LEU A 82 4.06 -1.60 15.72
N GLU A 83 4.89 -0.56 15.81
CA GLU A 83 5.92 -0.45 16.84
C GLU A 83 5.32 -0.47 18.26
N ALA A 84 4.23 0.27 18.48
CA ALA A 84 3.51 0.24 19.75
C ALA A 84 2.89 -1.12 20.06
N GLU A 85 2.40 -1.84 19.05
CA GLU A 85 1.86 -3.20 19.18
C GLU A 85 2.95 -4.21 19.53
N GLU A 86 4.12 -4.10 18.90
CA GLU A 86 5.30 -4.92 19.18
C GLU A 86 5.82 -4.69 20.60
N GLU A 87 5.95 -3.44 21.05
CA GLU A 87 6.37 -3.12 22.42
C GLU A 87 5.40 -3.71 23.46
N ALA A 88 4.09 -3.58 23.22
CA ALA A 88 3.07 -4.16 24.09
C ALA A 88 3.17 -5.70 24.15
N ALA A 89 3.38 -6.35 23.00
CA ALA A 89 3.58 -7.79 22.92
C ALA A 89 4.85 -8.24 23.67
N ALA A 90 5.95 -7.53 23.50
CA ALA A 90 7.22 -7.81 24.17
C ALA A 90 7.07 -7.70 25.70
N LYS A 91 6.33 -6.71 26.20
CA LYS A 91 6.04 -6.57 27.63
C LYS A 91 5.23 -7.75 28.18
N LEU A 92 4.19 -8.16 27.45
CA LEU A 92 3.40 -9.33 27.83
C LEU A 92 4.24 -10.62 27.84
N GLU A 93 5.14 -10.78 26.87
CA GLU A 93 6.05 -11.92 26.83
C GLU A 93 6.99 -11.93 28.04
N GLN A 94 7.57 -10.79 28.41
CA GLN A 94 8.42 -10.66 29.60
C GLN A 94 7.66 -11.02 30.89
N GLU A 95 6.42 -10.54 31.04
CA GLU A 95 5.58 -10.86 32.20
C GLU A 95 5.24 -12.36 32.27
N ALA A 96 4.88 -12.95 31.13
CA ALA A 96 4.61 -14.38 31.02
C ALA A 96 5.85 -15.22 31.35
N PHE A 97 7.02 -14.82 30.85
CA PHE A 97 8.29 -15.45 31.16
C PHE A 97 8.60 -15.36 32.66
N ALA A 98 8.48 -14.18 33.26
CA ALA A 98 8.70 -13.98 34.69
C ALA A 98 7.76 -14.85 35.54
N ARG A 99 6.47 -14.93 35.15
CA ARG A 99 5.49 -15.82 35.80
C ARG A 99 5.91 -17.29 35.70
N ARG A 100 6.34 -17.74 34.52
CA ARG A 100 6.82 -19.12 34.30
C ARG A 100 8.04 -19.43 35.16
N MET A 101 8.96 -18.49 35.30
CA MET A 101 10.14 -18.66 36.15
C MET A 101 9.79 -18.74 37.64
N ARG A 102 8.80 -17.97 38.12
CA ARG A 102 8.28 -18.08 39.50
C ARG A 102 7.69 -19.47 39.76
N ILE A 103 6.86 -19.98 38.86
CA ILE A 103 6.27 -21.33 38.98
C ILE A 103 7.36 -22.39 39.04
N ARG A 104 8.38 -22.33 38.16
CA ARG A 104 9.52 -23.26 38.18
C ARG A 104 10.28 -23.23 39.51
N ARG A 105 10.46 -22.05 40.12
CA ARG A 105 11.10 -21.92 41.43
C ARG A 105 10.27 -22.60 42.52
N GLN A 106 8.97 -22.37 42.54
CA GLN A 106 8.06 -23.00 43.51
C GLN A 106 8.06 -24.53 43.37
N GLN A 107 8.04 -25.06 42.15
CA GLN A 107 8.12 -26.50 41.89
C GLN A 107 9.42 -27.14 42.40
N LYS A 108 10.54 -26.41 42.37
CA LYS A 108 11.82 -26.91 42.91
C LYS A 108 11.83 -27.02 44.42
N VAL A 109 11.08 -26.17 45.14
CA VAL A 109 10.98 -26.23 46.61
C VAL A 109 10.10 -27.38 47.08
N LEU A 110 9.14 -27.81 46.23
CA LEU A 110 8.24 -28.93 46.51
C LEU A 110 8.86 -30.31 46.17
N ARG A 111 10.09 -30.35 45.65
CA ARG A 111 10.86 -31.56 45.36
C ARG A 111 12.01 -31.68 46.33
#